data_AF-A0A917RN85-F1
#
_entry.id   AF-A0A917RN85-F1
#
_cell.length_a   1.000
_cell.length_b   1.000
_cell.length_c   1.000
_cell.angle_alpha   90.00
_cell.angle_beta   90.00
_cell.angle_gamma   90.00
#
_symmetry.space_group_name_H-M   'P 1'
#
loop_
_entity.id
_entity.type
_entity.pdbx_description
1 polymer ?
#
loop_
_entity_poly.entity_id
_entity_poly.type
_entity_poly.pdbx_seq_one_letter_code
_entity_poly.pdbx_strand_id
1 'polypeptide(L)'
;MDEAVIRRRIGGAEVMREQLRFLLEVAHRPNVTIQIVPCDADEHCGLAGGFIIAERNGAAYAAYSDAQPSGRTVNDRQTIAQLAARYDMVRAEALPFKQSLRLIQEVVSQSG
;
A
#
# COMPACT_ATOMS: atom_id res chain seq x y z
N MET A 1 0.26 2.57 -0.28
CA MET A 1 -0.56 2.91 0.90
C MET A 1 -0.81 4.40 0.87
N ASP A 2 -1.99 4.87 1.23
CA ASP A 2 -2.29 6.31 1.26
C ASP A 2 -1.64 6.99 2.48
N GLU A 3 -1.10 8.20 2.32
CA GLU A 3 -0.50 8.98 3.40
C GLU A 3 -1.49 9.26 4.56
N ALA A 4 -2.79 9.39 4.29
CA ALA A 4 -3.78 9.57 5.33
C ALA A 4 -3.80 8.39 6.32
N VAL A 5 -3.45 7.17 5.89
CA VAL A 5 -3.40 6.00 6.77
C VAL A 5 -2.35 6.16 7.87
N ILE A 6 -1.18 6.70 7.54
CA ILE A 6 -0.10 6.87 8.52
C ILE A 6 -0.31 8.11 9.42
N ARG A 7 -1.15 9.06 8.98
CA ARG A 7 -1.47 10.28 9.76
C ARG A 7 -2.67 10.13 10.69
N ARG A 8 -3.55 9.15 10.47
CA ARG A 8 -4.72 8.90 11.33
C ARG A 8 -4.28 8.29 12.66
N ARG A 9 -4.86 8.77 13.78
CA ARG A 9 -4.58 8.28 15.14
C ARG A 9 -5.47 7.10 15.53
N ILE A 10 -5.46 6.03 14.74
CA ILE A 10 -6.25 4.83 15.04
C ILE A 10 -5.64 4.11 16.25
N GLY A 11 -6.42 3.91 17.31
CA GLY A 11 -5.92 3.33 18.57
C GLY A 11 -5.05 4.27 19.41
N GLY A 12 -4.90 5.54 19.02
CA GLY A 12 -4.09 6.54 19.73
C GLY A 12 -2.67 6.72 19.17
N ALA A 13 -1.95 7.73 19.68
CA ALA A 13 -0.63 8.12 19.17
C ALA A 13 0.45 7.07 19.46
N GLU A 14 0.47 6.49 20.66
CA GLU A 14 1.40 5.43 21.05
C GLU A 14 1.30 4.22 20.13
N VAL A 15 0.08 3.71 19.93
CA VAL A 15 -0.20 2.55 19.08
C VAL A 15 0.27 2.81 17.65
N MET A 16 -0.11 3.95 17.05
CA MET A 16 0.34 4.27 15.69
C MET A 16 1.85 4.41 15.59
N ARG A 17 2.51 4.94 16.61
CA ARG A 17 3.98 5.03 16.63
C ARG A 17 4.64 3.66 16.59
N GLU A 18 4.13 2.70 17.35
CA GLU A 18 4.60 1.32 17.33
C GLU A 18 4.34 0.65 15.98
N GLN A 19 3.15 0.82 15.41
CA GLN A 19 2.79 0.28 14.09
C GLN A 19 3.71 0.83 12.99
N LEU A 20 3.96 2.14 12.95
CA LEU A 20 4.82 2.76 11.96
C LEU A 20 6.30 2.36 12.13
N ARG A 21 6.77 2.21 13.37
CA ARG A 21 8.13 1.66 13.65
C ARG A 21 8.25 0.23 13.14
N PHE A 22 7.23 -0.60 13.34
CA PHE A 22 7.21 -1.96 12.81
C PHE A 22 7.24 -1.98 11.27
N LEU A 23 6.52 -1.09 10.60
CA LEU A 23 6.60 -0.95 9.14
C LEU A 23 8.03 -0.60 8.68
N LEU A 24 8.70 0.30 9.38
CA LEU A 24 10.10 0.64 9.10
C LEU A 24 11.03 -0.56 9.30
N GLU A 25 10.84 -1.35 10.34
CA GLU A 25 11.61 -2.58 10.58
C GLU A 25 11.42 -3.59 9.44
N VAL A 26 10.17 -3.91 9.09
CA VAL A 26 9.84 -4.91 8.07
C VAL A 26 10.29 -4.48 6.68
N ALA A 27 10.38 -3.17 6.40
CA ALA A 27 10.91 -2.63 5.15
C ALA A 27 12.39 -2.98 4.90
N HIS A 28 13.15 -3.46 5.91
CA HIS A 28 14.52 -3.96 5.70
C HIS A 28 14.57 -5.36 5.06
N ARG A 29 13.45 -6.07 4.96
CA ARG A 29 13.41 -7.39 4.33
C ARG A 29 13.50 -7.26 2.81
N PRO A 30 14.30 -8.09 2.12
CA PRO A 30 14.56 -7.94 0.69
C PRO A 30 13.32 -8.15 -0.20
N ASN A 31 12.28 -8.81 0.33
CA ASN A 31 11.03 -9.10 -0.36
C ASN A 31 9.88 -8.16 0.05
N VAL A 32 10.18 -7.06 0.76
CA VAL A 32 9.19 -6.07 1.18
C VAL A 32 9.53 -4.72 0.57
N THR A 33 8.54 -4.06 -0.01
CA THR A 33 8.64 -2.68 -0.46
C THR A 33 7.38 -1.94 0.00
N ILE A 34 7.58 -0.87 0.77
CA ILE A 34 6.49 -0.01 1.23
C ILE A 34 6.57 1.29 0.42
N GLN A 35 5.48 1.62 -0.25
CA GLN A 35 5.33 2.89 -0.96
C GLN A 35 4.10 3.64 -0.46
N ILE A 36 4.26 4.95 -0.28
CA ILE A 36 3.21 5.88 0.14
C ILE A 36 2.77 6.72 -1.05
N VAL A 37 1.47 6.76 -1.31
CA VAL A 37 0.86 7.75 -2.19
C VAL A 37 0.64 9.01 -1.34
N PRO A 38 1.29 10.14 -1.68
CA PRO A 38 1.22 11.34 -0.86
C PRO A 38 -0.16 12.00 -0.97
N CYS A 39 -0.51 12.80 0.04
CA CYS A 39 -1.81 13.48 0.10
C CYS A 39 -2.05 14.51 -1.01
N ASP A 40 -1.00 14.97 -1.67
CA ASP A 40 -1.05 15.91 -2.79
C ASP A 40 -1.04 15.23 -4.17
N ALA A 41 -1.03 13.89 -4.20
CA ALA A 41 -1.27 13.15 -5.44
C ALA A 41 -2.71 13.35 -5.91
N ASP A 42 -2.90 13.42 -7.22
CA ASP A 42 -4.21 13.48 -7.85
C ASP A 42 -4.99 12.17 -7.66
N GLU A 43 -6.22 12.11 -8.19
CA GLU A 43 -7.06 10.92 -8.14
C GLU A 43 -6.33 9.68 -8.67
N HIS A 44 -6.19 8.66 -7.82
CA HIS A 44 -5.59 7.38 -8.19
C HIS A 44 -6.57 6.22 -7.96
N CYS A 45 -6.47 5.18 -8.79
CA CYS A 45 -7.40 4.04 -8.73
C CYS A 45 -7.33 3.20 -7.43
N GLY A 46 -6.35 3.49 -6.56
CA GLY A 46 -6.25 2.88 -5.22
C GLY A 46 -7.37 3.32 -4.27
N LEU A 47 -8.04 4.44 -4.55
CA LEU A 47 -9.19 4.91 -3.79
C LEU A 47 -10.42 4.00 -3.93
N ALA A 48 -10.48 3.19 -5.00
CA ALA A 48 -11.59 2.26 -5.26
C ALA A 48 -11.58 1.00 -4.37
N GLY A 49 -10.54 0.81 -3.56
CA GLY A 49 -10.40 -0.33 -2.66
C GLY A 49 -9.07 -1.07 -2.83
N GLY A 50 -8.68 -1.80 -1.79
CA GLY A 50 -7.47 -2.62 -1.77
C GLY A 50 -7.58 -3.85 -2.67
N PHE A 51 -6.45 -4.28 -3.21
CA PHE A 51 -6.34 -5.54 -3.91
C PHE A 51 -4.93 -6.11 -3.79
N ILE A 52 -4.81 -7.41 -4.05
CA ILE A 52 -3.58 -8.19 -4.01
C ILE A 52 -3.43 -8.91 -5.35
N ILE A 53 -2.24 -8.90 -5.91
CA ILE A 53 -1.88 -9.68 -7.10
C ILE A 53 -0.84 -10.71 -6.69
N ALA A 54 -1.08 -11.97 -7.05
CA ALA A 54 -0.12 -13.04 -6.88
C ALA A 54 0.57 -13.33 -8.22
N GLU A 55 1.89 -13.27 -8.20
CA GLU A 55 2.72 -13.58 -9.37
C GLU A 55 3.57 -14.84 -9.14
N ARG A 56 3.79 -15.58 -10.21
CA ARG A 56 4.69 -16.74 -10.25
C ARG A 56 5.47 -16.70 -11.56
N ASN A 57 6.79 -16.79 -11.47
CA ASN A 57 7.69 -16.75 -12.64
C ASN A 57 7.47 -15.51 -13.54
N GLY A 58 7.21 -14.35 -12.93
CA GLY A 58 6.98 -13.09 -13.66
C GLY A 58 5.61 -12.96 -14.33
N ALA A 59 4.67 -13.86 -14.03
CA ALA A 59 3.31 -13.79 -14.54
C ALA A 59 2.29 -13.81 -13.39
N ALA A 60 1.38 -12.84 -13.39
CA ALA A 60 0.24 -12.83 -12.50
C ALA A 60 -0.72 -13.98 -12.81
N TYR A 61 -1.11 -14.73 -11.77
CA TYR A 61 -1.95 -15.93 -11.91
C TYR A 61 -3.19 -15.94 -11.02
N ALA A 62 -3.25 -15.08 -10.01
CA ALA A 62 -4.42 -14.87 -9.18
C ALA A 62 -4.42 -13.43 -8.67
N ALA A 63 -5.62 -12.92 -8.37
CA ALA A 63 -5.77 -11.67 -7.65
C ALA A 63 -6.88 -11.79 -6.63
N TYR A 64 -6.83 -10.95 -5.62
CA TYR A 64 -7.87 -10.80 -4.62
C TYR A 64 -8.24 -9.32 -4.55
N SER A 65 -9.52 -9.00 -4.68
CA SER A 65 -10.03 -7.64 -4.48
C SER A 65 -10.79 -7.59 -3.18
N ASP A 66 -10.50 -6.59 -2.35
CA ASP A 66 -11.40 -6.26 -1.26
C ASP A 66 -12.72 -5.78 -1.85
N ALA A 67 -13.80 -6.31 -1.29
CA ALA A 67 -15.16 -5.87 -1.53
C ALA A 67 -15.92 -6.09 -0.22
N GLN A 68 -16.80 -5.16 0.15
CA GLN A 68 -17.67 -5.34 1.30
C GLN A 68 -19.01 -5.90 0.81
N PRO A 69 -19.58 -6.95 1.45
CA PRO A 69 -19.19 -7.56 2.72
C PRO A 69 -18.14 -8.67 2.62
N SER A 70 -17.76 -9.10 1.41
CA SER A 70 -16.77 -10.17 1.22
C SER A 70 -15.93 -9.93 -0.01
N GLY A 71 -14.61 -10.02 0.15
CA GLY A 71 -13.68 -9.92 -0.96
C GLY A 71 -13.80 -11.11 -1.92
N ARG A 72 -13.18 -10.97 -3.09
CA ARG A 72 -13.26 -11.96 -4.17
C ARG A 72 -11.88 -12.32 -4.69
N THR A 73 -11.57 -13.61 -4.65
CA THR A 73 -10.43 -14.17 -5.37
C THR A 73 -10.83 -14.45 -6.82
N VAL A 74 -10.02 -13.99 -7.76
CA VAL A 74 -10.21 -14.17 -9.20
C VAL A 74 -8.96 -14.80 -9.82
N ASN A 75 -9.19 -15.63 -10.83
CA ASN A 75 -8.13 -16.28 -11.62
C ASN A 75 -8.33 -16.09 -13.14
N ASP A 76 -9.30 -15.28 -13.56
CA ASP A 76 -9.50 -14.97 -14.97
C ASP A 76 -8.46 -13.94 -15.44
N ARG A 77 -7.90 -14.19 -16.63
CA ARG A 77 -6.78 -13.39 -17.16
C ARG A 77 -7.15 -11.92 -17.38
N GLN A 78 -8.39 -11.64 -17.76
CA GLN A 78 -8.84 -10.28 -18.06
C GLN A 78 -8.86 -9.42 -16.79
N THR A 79 -9.46 -9.93 -15.71
CA THR A 79 -9.51 -9.20 -14.43
C THR A 79 -8.12 -9.06 -13.82
N ILE A 80 -7.27 -10.10 -13.90
CA ILE A 80 -5.88 -10.01 -13.44
C ILE A 80 -5.13 -8.90 -14.19
N ALA A 81 -5.25 -8.83 -15.53
CA ALA A 81 -4.60 -7.80 -16.33
C ALA A 81 -5.09 -6.38 -15.97
N GLN A 82 -6.39 -6.22 -15.71
CA GLN A 82 -6.94 -4.93 -15.26
C GLN A 82 -6.39 -4.50 -13.90
N LEU A 83 -6.28 -5.44 -12.95
CA LEU A 83 -5.71 -5.14 -11.63
C LEU A 83 -4.21 -4.85 -11.71
N ALA A 84 -3.46 -5.56 -12.57
CA ALA A 84 -2.05 -5.26 -12.81
C ALA A 84 -1.85 -3.84 -13.36
N ALA A 85 -2.65 -3.43 -14.35
CA ALA A 85 -2.62 -2.06 -14.86
C ALA A 85 -2.95 -1.03 -13.76
N ARG A 86 -3.93 -1.33 -12.89
CA ARG A 86 -4.25 -0.46 -11.73
C ARG A 86 -3.11 -0.41 -10.72
N TYR A 87 -2.42 -1.51 -10.48
CA TYR A 87 -1.25 -1.55 -9.63
C TYR A 87 -0.16 -0.61 -10.15
N ASP A 88 0.14 -0.68 -11.45
CA ASP A 88 1.15 0.17 -12.07
C ASP A 88 0.78 1.66 -11.99
N MET A 89 -0.50 2.01 -12.23
CA MET A 89 -0.99 3.38 -12.09
C MET A 89 -0.83 3.90 -10.64
N VAL A 90 -1.27 3.14 -9.63
CA VAL A 90 -1.10 3.57 -8.22
C VAL A 90 0.38 3.68 -7.85
N ARG A 91 1.21 2.77 -8.37
CA ARG A 91 2.64 2.78 -8.10
C ARG A 91 3.34 3.99 -8.71
N ALA A 92 2.86 4.50 -9.85
CA ALA A 92 3.38 5.70 -10.49
C ALA A 92 3.15 6.97 -9.66
N GLU A 93 2.01 7.05 -8.96
CA GLU A 93 1.69 8.15 -8.03
C GLU A 93 2.38 8.02 -6.67
N ALA A 94 2.91 6.84 -6.35
CA ALA A 94 3.51 6.57 -5.07
C ALA A 94 4.96 7.07 -5.00
N LEU A 95 5.34 7.64 -3.86
CA LEU A 95 6.71 8.02 -3.57
C LEU A 95 7.67 6.82 -3.75
N PRO A 96 8.89 7.05 -4.25
CA PRO A 96 9.93 6.03 -4.27
C PRO A 96 10.17 5.44 -2.88
N PHE A 97 10.61 4.19 -2.80
CA PHE A 97 10.81 3.44 -1.55
C PHE A 97 11.51 4.24 -0.45
N LYS A 98 12.69 4.82 -0.74
CA LYS A 98 13.45 5.62 0.25
C LYS A 98 12.69 6.86 0.73
N GLN A 99 11.92 7.50 -0.15
CA GLN A 99 11.14 8.69 0.20
C GLN A 99 9.93 8.32 1.08
N SER A 100 9.28 7.19 0.75
CA SER A 100 8.21 6.61 1.57
C SER A 100 8.67 6.30 2.99
N LEU A 101 9.86 5.71 3.17
CA LEU A 101 10.39 5.44 4.51
C LEU A 101 10.72 6.73 5.29
N ARG A 102 11.23 7.77 4.62
CA ARG A 102 11.47 9.06 5.27
C ARG A 102 10.17 9.69 5.75
N LEU A 103 9.12 9.67 4.94
CA LEU A 103 7.81 10.18 5.33
C LEU A 103 7.25 9.43 6.55
N ILE A 104 7.37 8.09 6.59
CA ILE A 104 6.97 7.31 7.76
C ILE A 104 7.77 7.71 9.01
N GLN A 105 9.09 7.91 8.88
CA GLN A 105 9.95 8.37 9.98
C GLN A 105 9.55 9.75 10.49
N GLU A 106 9.25 10.70 9.59
CA GLU A 106 8.79 12.04 9.94
C GLU A 106 7.50 12.00 10.77
N VAL A 107 6.52 11.20 10.36
CA VAL A 107 5.25 11.05 11.08
C VAL A 107 5.44 10.43 12.47
N VAL A 108 6.36 9.46 12.59
CA VAL A 108 6.74 8.87 13.90
C VAL A 108 7.32 9.93 14.83
N SER A 109 8.16 10.83 14.34
CA SER A 109 8.79 11.90 15.12
C SER A 109 7.83 13.03 15.51
N GLN A 110 6.80 13.30 14.69
CA GLN A 110 5.80 14.35 14.95
C GLN A 110 4.71 13.95 15.95
N SER A 111 4.59 12.65 16.26
CA SER A 111 3.56 12.10 17.16
C SER A 111 3.96 12.15 18.64
N GLY A 112 4.69 13.21 19.05
CA GLY A 112 5.10 13.50 20.43
C GLY A 112 3.97 14.02 21.32
#